data_AF-A0A2J8B404-F1
#
_entry.id   AF-A0A2J8B404-F1
#
_cell.length_a   1.000
_cell.length_b   1.000
_cell.length_c   1.000
_cell.angle_alpha   90.00
_cell.angle_beta   90.00
_cell.angle_gamma   90.00
#
_symmetry.space_group_name_H-M   'P 1'
#
loop_
_entity.id
_entity.type
_entity.pdbx_description
1 polymer ?
#
loop_
_entity_poly.entity_id
_entity_poly.type
_entity_poly.pdbx_seq_one_letter_code
_entity_poly.pdbx_strand_id
1 'polypeptide(L)'
;MNEMMKNEEVNIGTVNNETISNEAASSKLVCSGPAYTDLLRERLDVVQQKIVAACAAAKRDPREVQLIAVTKTKSLEEIKPLLELGIYDWGENRCQEMLSKQAELTEFDLAAGPGKRAEIESSEAASEISGRPGHTQANVVADNPINWHLIGSLQKNKVKYAVGKTCLIHSVDSLELLLAINARAAKLAQAGADAFCQPVLLEVNYSGETSKHGFAPTAIAEILSSLKPGDVSNIRIDGLMTVAPKDAAPAALLEIFNGVRNLRDHLNKSHPWSDTPELNKAVNLRELSMGMSHDYPLAIEAGATMIRLGTVLLGPRVIHPAE
;
A
#
# COMPACT_ATOMS: atom_id res chain seq x y z
N MET A 1 4.61 -74.83 21.25
CA MET A 1 5.93 -74.30 20.83
C MET A 1 5.64 -73.35 19.67
N ASN A 2 4.83 -72.31 19.84
CA ASN A 2 5.02 -71.07 20.62
C ASN A 2 6.38 -70.41 20.33
N GLU A 3 6.45 -69.71 19.20
CA GLU A 3 7.31 -68.54 19.06
C GLU A 3 6.47 -67.36 18.58
N MET A 4 6.59 -66.28 19.35
CA MET A 4 5.72 -65.13 19.40
C MET A 4 6.06 -64.14 18.30
N MET A 5 5.03 -63.65 17.59
CA MET A 5 5.08 -62.34 16.95
C MET A 5 5.25 -61.28 18.03
N LYS A 6 6.34 -60.52 17.98
CA LYS A 6 6.49 -59.26 18.71
C LYS A 6 6.35 -58.12 17.72
N ASN A 7 5.26 -57.37 17.89
CA ASN A 7 5.08 -56.03 17.35
C ASN A 7 6.08 -55.10 18.05
N GLU A 8 6.90 -54.39 17.28
CA GLU A 8 7.58 -53.19 17.78
C GLU A 8 6.68 -51.98 17.48
N GLU A 9 5.95 -51.56 18.52
CA GLU A 9 5.29 -50.25 18.57
C GLU A 9 6.37 -49.17 18.67
N VAL A 10 6.44 -48.30 17.67
CA VAL A 10 7.23 -47.06 17.74
C VAL A 10 6.51 -46.12 18.70
N ASN A 11 6.98 -46.09 19.95
CA ASN A 11 6.53 -45.18 20.98
C ASN A 11 6.93 -43.75 20.62
N ILE A 12 5.97 -42.97 20.15
CA ILE A 12 6.08 -41.53 19.92
C ILE A 12 6.12 -40.87 21.30
N GLY A 13 7.34 -40.62 21.79
CA GLY A 13 7.56 -39.94 23.06
C GLY A 13 6.84 -38.59 23.10
N THR A 14 5.85 -38.49 23.97
CA THR A 14 5.25 -37.25 24.45
C THR A 14 6.33 -36.40 25.09
N VAL A 15 6.76 -35.33 24.41
CA VAL A 15 7.56 -34.28 25.04
C VAL A 15 6.61 -33.43 25.86
N ASN A 16 6.71 -33.60 27.18
CA ASN A 16 5.95 -32.88 28.19
C ASN A 16 6.12 -31.37 28.00
N ASN A 17 4.97 -30.71 27.85
CA ASN A 17 4.82 -29.28 27.68
C ASN A 17 4.81 -28.62 29.06
N GLU A 18 5.93 -28.67 29.79
CA GLU A 18 5.98 -28.14 31.16
C GLU A 18 7.40 -27.81 31.67
N THR A 19 8.27 -27.24 30.85
CA THR A 19 9.44 -26.47 31.35
C THR A 19 10.05 -25.59 30.24
N ILE A 20 9.32 -24.57 29.79
CA ILE A 20 9.97 -23.39 29.20
C ILE A 20 9.77 -22.27 30.22
N SER A 21 10.79 -22.15 31.05
CA SER A 21 10.99 -21.14 32.06
C SER A 21 10.77 -19.74 31.47
N ASN A 22 10.14 -18.94 32.30
CA ASN A 22 9.61 -17.60 32.07
C ASN A 22 10.72 -16.53 31.88
N GLU A 23 11.65 -16.70 30.93
CA GLU A 23 12.76 -15.76 30.68
C GLU A 23 12.70 -15.05 29.30
N ALA A 24 11.68 -15.31 28.47
CA ALA A 24 11.54 -14.66 27.15
C ALA A 24 10.63 -13.41 27.14
N ALA A 25 10.37 -12.79 28.31
CA ALA A 25 9.46 -11.65 28.45
C ALA A 25 10.14 -10.31 28.80
N SER A 26 11.40 -10.11 28.38
CA SER A 26 12.06 -8.81 28.48
C SER A 26 13.14 -8.57 27.41
N SER A 27 12.89 -9.02 26.16
CA SER A 27 13.70 -8.51 25.04
C SER A 27 13.24 -7.08 24.75
N LYS A 28 14.06 -6.08 25.10
CA LYS A 28 13.86 -4.70 24.63
C LYS A 28 13.63 -4.76 23.12
N LEU A 29 12.44 -4.38 22.68
CA LEU A 29 12.13 -4.32 21.25
C LEU A 29 13.12 -3.32 20.64
N VAL A 30 14.04 -3.81 19.81
CA VAL A 30 14.96 -2.93 19.09
C VAL A 30 14.11 -2.23 18.03
N CYS A 31 14.01 -0.90 18.14
CA CYS A 31 13.12 -0.08 17.31
C CYS A 31 13.90 0.94 16.46
N SER A 32 15.24 0.95 16.55
CA SER A 32 16.12 1.84 15.79
C SER A 32 17.55 1.32 15.78
N GLY A 33 18.40 1.91 14.93
CA GLY A 33 19.83 1.59 14.81
C GLY A 33 20.17 0.46 13.82
N PRO A 34 21.46 0.10 13.69
CA PRO A 34 21.93 -0.85 12.68
C PRO A 34 21.29 -2.23 12.77
N ALA A 35 21.19 -2.79 13.98
CA ALA A 35 20.55 -4.09 14.21
C ALA A 35 19.07 -4.11 13.80
N TYR A 36 18.35 -2.99 13.97
CA TYR A 36 16.97 -2.87 13.50
C TYR A 36 16.91 -2.78 11.96
N THR A 37 17.87 -2.07 11.36
CA THR A 37 17.98 -1.97 9.89
C THR A 37 18.24 -3.35 9.26
N ASP A 38 19.10 -4.16 9.87
CA ASP A 38 19.34 -5.54 9.44
C ASP A 38 18.08 -6.42 9.56
N LEU A 39 17.36 -6.30 10.68
CA LEU A 39 16.08 -6.98 10.86
C LEU A 39 15.04 -6.56 9.80
N LEU A 40 14.98 -5.27 9.44
CA LEU A 40 14.09 -4.81 8.37
C LEU A 40 14.51 -5.36 7.00
N ARG A 41 15.82 -5.49 6.74
CA ARG A 41 16.33 -6.11 5.52
C ARG A 41 15.92 -7.58 5.42
N GLU A 42 16.10 -8.37 6.48
CA GLU A 42 15.68 -9.77 6.52
C GLU A 42 14.17 -9.92 6.26
N ARG A 43 13.35 -9.04 6.85
CA ARG A 43 11.90 -9.03 6.60
C ARG A 43 11.56 -8.65 5.17
N LEU A 44 12.27 -7.65 4.62
CA LEU A 44 12.11 -7.24 3.23
C LEU A 44 12.45 -8.38 2.28
N ASP A 45 13.53 -9.11 2.51
CA ASP A 45 13.93 -10.26 1.69
C ASP A 45 12.82 -11.33 1.67
N VAL A 46 12.24 -11.66 2.83
CA VAL A 46 11.12 -12.60 2.92
C VAL A 46 9.89 -12.09 2.17
N VAL A 47 9.58 -10.79 2.27
CA VAL A 47 8.47 -10.17 1.54
C VAL A 47 8.72 -10.22 0.02
N GLN A 48 9.92 -9.88 -0.43
CA GLN A 48 10.31 -9.90 -1.84
C GLN A 48 10.23 -11.32 -2.42
N GLN A 49 10.73 -12.34 -1.71
CA GLN A 49 10.60 -13.73 -2.13
C GLN A 49 9.13 -14.15 -2.31
N LYS A 50 8.25 -13.72 -1.40
CA LYS A 50 6.80 -13.98 -1.51
C LYS A 50 6.14 -13.23 -2.66
N ILE A 51 6.56 -12.00 -2.95
CA ILE A 51 6.10 -11.24 -4.13
C ILE A 51 6.51 -12.00 -5.41
N VAL A 52 7.77 -12.42 -5.53
CA VAL A 52 8.28 -13.17 -6.68
C VAL A 52 7.50 -14.47 -6.87
N ALA A 53 7.31 -15.24 -5.80
CA ALA A 53 6.58 -16.50 -5.87
C ALA A 53 5.12 -16.30 -6.32
N ALA A 54 4.42 -15.30 -5.76
CA ALA A 54 3.04 -14.98 -6.14
C ALA A 54 2.94 -14.47 -7.60
N CYS A 55 3.89 -13.63 -8.03
CA CYS A 55 3.95 -13.16 -9.42
C CYS A 55 4.22 -14.32 -10.39
N ALA A 56 5.14 -15.23 -10.05
CA ALA A 56 5.43 -16.41 -10.86
C ALA A 56 4.20 -17.32 -11.00
N ALA A 57 3.47 -17.57 -9.89
CA ALA A 57 2.22 -18.33 -9.91
C ALA A 57 1.16 -17.67 -10.82
N ALA A 58 1.13 -16.34 -10.88
CA ALA A 58 0.23 -15.55 -11.71
C ALA A 58 0.73 -15.28 -13.13
N LYS A 59 1.96 -15.72 -13.48
CA LYS A 59 2.67 -15.39 -14.74
C LYS A 59 2.80 -13.88 -14.98
N ARG A 60 3.11 -13.13 -13.91
CA ARG A 60 3.29 -11.68 -13.92
C ARG A 60 4.73 -11.31 -13.63
N ASP A 61 5.12 -10.13 -14.09
CA ASP A 61 6.40 -9.54 -13.75
C ASP A 61 6.34 -8.92 -12.34
N PRO A 62 7.25 -9.28 -11.40
CA PRO A 62 7.33 -8.65 -10.08
C PRO A 62 7.41 -7.13 -10.10
N ARG A 63 7.96 -6.53 -11.17
CA ARG A 63 8.04 -5.06 -11.34
C ARG A 63 6.68 -4.38 -11.54
N GLU A 64 5.62 -5.15 -11.79
CA GLU A 64 4.24 -4.65 -11.81
C GLU A 64 3.64 -4.45 -10.42
N VAL A 65 4.31 -4.92 -9.37
CA VAL A 65 3.81 -4.85 -7.98
C VAL A 65 4.62 -3.84 -7.20
N GLN A 66 3.99 -2.73 -6.83
CA GLN A 66 4.56 -1.71 -5.95
C GLN A 66 4.29 -2.06 -4.48
N LEU A 67 5.33 -2.07 -3.66
CA LEU A 67 5.24 -2.20 -2.21
C LEU A 67 5.08 -0.82 -1.58
N ILE A 68 3.98 -0.61 -0.85
CA ILE A 68 3.76 0.57 -0.02
C ILE A 68 3.99 0.18 1.45
N ALA A 69 5.02 0.76 2.08
CA ALA A 69 5.30 0.54 3.50
C ALA A 69 4.29 1.30 4.36
N VAL A 70 3.48 0.59 5.15
CA VAL A 70 2.45 1.22 5.99
C VAL A 70 3.08 1.68 7.29
N THR A 71 3.43 2.95 7.36
CA THR A 71 4.23 3.58 8.43
C THR A 71 3.41 4.16 9.58
N LYS A 72 2.07 4.02 9.54
CA LYS A 72 1.19 4.48 10.61
C LYS A 72 1.63 3.95 11.97
N THR A 73 1.52 4.78 13.00
CA THR A 73 1.91 4.51 14.39
C THR A 73 3.39 4.23 14.63
N LYS A 74 4.25 4.38 13.62
CA LYS A 74 5.70 4.23 13.72
C LYS A 74 6.37 5.59 13.80
N SER A 75 7.39 5.74 14.64
CA SER A 75 8.18 6.97 14.74
C SER A 75 9.01 7.19 13.46
N LEU A 76 9.53 8.41 13.28
CA LEU A 76 10.42 8.67 12.14
C LEU A 76 11.71 7.85 12.23
N GLU A 77 12.24 7.63 13.44
CA GLU A 77 13.42 6.79 13.68
C GLU A 77 13.19 5.33 13.27
N GLU A 78 11.98 4.80 13.47
CA GLU A 78 11.60 3.44 13.04
C GLU A 78 11.49 3.31 11.52
N ILE A 79 11.20 4.38 10.78
CA ILE A 79 10.93 4.29 9.33
C ILE A 79 12.06 4.85 8.46
N LYS A 80 12.96 5.69 8.99
CA LYS A 80 14.16 6.17 8.28
C LYS A 80 15.00 5.05 7.65
N PRO A 81 15.22 3.89 8.32
CA PRO A 81 15.94 2.78 7.71
C PRO A 81 15.34 2.26 6.39
N LEU A 82 14.04 2.49 6.13
CA LEU A 82 13.42 2.15 4.84
C LEU A 82 14.09 2.87 3.67
N LEU A 83 14.60 4.09 3.88
CA LEU A 83 15.33 4.84 2.85
C LEU A 83 16.62 4.14 2.44
N GLU A 84 17.34 3.57 3.41
CA GLU A 84 18.57 2.80 3.16
C GLU A 84 18.29 1.50 2.43
N LEU A 85 17.10 0.93 2.62
CA LEU A 85 16.60 -0.27 1.94
C LEU A 85 15.93 0.02 0.60
N GLY A 86 15.94 1.27 0.12
CA GLY A 86 15.36 1.65 -1.17
C GLY A 86 13.83 1.68 -1.21
N ILE A 87 13.17 1.73 -0.06
CA ILE A 87 11.71 1.81 0.06
C ILE A 87 11.29 3.25 0.27
N TYR A 88 10.76 3.85 -0.80
CA TYR A 88 10.38 5.27 -0.84
C TYR A 88 8.86 5.51 -0.80
N ASP A 89 8.04 4.48 -1.01
CA ASP A 89 6.58 4.60 -1.01
C ASP A 89 6.02 4.31 0.38
N TRP A 90 5.61 5.37 1.08
CA TRP A 90 5.17 5.31 2.48
C TRP A 90 3.68 5.62 2.60
N GLY A 91 2.93 4.73 3.25
CA GLY A 91 1.50 4.81 3.44
C GLY A 91 1.10 5.22 4.84
N GLU A 92 0.39 6.34 4.95
CA GLU A 92 -0.18 6.86 6.20
C GLU A 92 -1.69 6.75 6.25
N ASN A 93 -2.22 6.52 7.45
CA ASN A 93 -3.67 6.46 7.67
C ASN A 93 -4.27 7.83 8.02
N ARG A 94 -3.48 8.77 8.55
CA ARG A 94 -3.95 10.06 9.06
C ARG A 94 -3.08 11.20 8.54
N CYS A 95 -3.69 12.23 7.97
CA CYS A 95 -2.94 13.36 7.42
C CYS A 95 -2.07 14.07 8.47
N GLN A 96 -2.53 14.18 9.72
CA GLN A 96 -1.75 14.86 10.77
C GLN A 96 -0.44 14.13 11.08
N GLU A 97 -0.48 12.80 11.16
CA GLU A 97 0.70 11.98 11.41
C GLU A 97 1.69 12.08 10.25
N MET A 98 1.18 11.98 9.03
CA MET A 98 1.96 12.20 7.80
C MET A 98 2.62 13.57 7.77
N LEU A 99 1.88 14.64 8.08
CA LEU A 99 2.40 16.00 8.07
C LEU A 99 3.46 16.22 9.16
N SER A 100 3.32 15.60 10.33
CA SER A 100 4.37 15.65 11.38
C SER A 100 5.67 15.05 10.86
N LYS A 101 5.59 13.82 10.32
CA LYS A 101 6.75 13.13 9.74
C LYS A 101 7.39 13.91 8.58
N GLN A 102 6.57 14.49 7.70
CA GLN A 102 7.05 15.36 6.62
C GLN A 102 7.80 16.59 7.12
N ALA A 103 7.35 17.20 8.22
CA ALA A 103 7.98 18.39 8.79
C ALA A 103 9.26 18.06 9.57
N GLU A 104 9.36 16.85 10.12
CA GLU A 104 10.53 16.37 10.88
C GLU A 104 11.66 15.83 9.98
N LEU A 105 11.37 15.50 8.72
CA LEU A 105 12.39 15.10 7.74
C LEU A 105 13.31 16.27 7.39
N THR A 106 14.62 16.05 7.50
CA THR A 106 15.65 17.05 7.20
C THR A 106 16.19 16.91 5.78
N GLU A 107 16.79 17.96 5.22
CA GLU A 107 17.49 17.89 3.92
C GLU A 107 18.54 16.77 3.88
N PHE A 108 19.18 16.45 5.01
CA PHE A 108 20.13 15.33 5.11
C PHE A 108 19.44 13.97 4.91
N ASP A 109 18.27 13.77 5.51
CA ASP A 109 17.48 12.55 5.34
C ASP A 109 17.05 12.36 3.87
N LEU A 110 16.77 13.47 3.18
CA LEU A 110 16.33 13.50 1.79
C LEU A 110 17.52 13.37 0.81
N ALA A 111 18.69 13.88 1.16
CA ALA A 111 19.94 13.80 0.39
C ALA A 111 20.59 12.40 0.42
N ALA A 112 20.34 11.60 1.47
CA ALA A 112 20.61 10.16 1.47
C ALA A 112 19.75 9.39 0.43
N GLY A 113 18.80 10.08 -0.20
CA GLY A 113 18.04 9.67 -1.37
C GLY A 113 18.85 9.75 -2.69
N PRO A 114 18.36 10.40 -3.74
CA PRO A 114 18.51 10.04 -5.18
C PRO A 114 19.92 9.71 -5.71
N GLY A 115 21.00 10.13 -5.04
CA GLY A 115 22.37 9.71 -5.34
C GLY A 115 22.57 8.19 -5.28
N LYS A 116 21.84 7.48 -4.39
CA LYS A 116 21.83 6.00 -4.38
C LYS A 116 20.88 5.38 -5.40
N ARG A 117 19.78 6.05 -5.79
CA ARG A 117 18.81 5.49 -6.74
C ARG A 117 19.43 5.25 -8.12
N ALA A 118 20.28 6.17 -8.58
CA ALA A 118 21.03 6.01 -9.83
C ALA A 118 22.18 4.97 -9.75
N GLU A 119 22.85 4.85 -8.59
CA GLU A 119 23.91 3.84 -8.38
C GLU A 119 23.35 2.42 -8.18
N ILE A 120 22.22 2.29 -7.48
CA ILE A 120 21.50 1.03 -7.25
C ILE A 120 20.90 0.51 -8.56
N GLU A 121 20.32 1.38 -9.39
CA GLU A 121 19.84 1.04 -10.75
C GLU A 121 20.98 0.56 -11.68
N SER A 122 22.25 0.86 -11.35
CA SER A 122 23.44 0.41 -12.10
C SER A 122 24.08 -0.90 -11.59
N SER A 123 23.62 -1.44 -10.46
CA SER A 123 24.11 -2.71 -9.91
C SER A 123 23.15 -3.86 -10.25
N GLU A 124 23.66 -4.96 -10.82
CA GLU A 124 22.87 -6.12 -11.26
C GLU A 124 22.01 -6.76 -10.13
N ALA A 125 22.31 -6.49 -8.86
CA ALA A 125 21.60 -7.04 -7.71
C ALA A 125 20.35 -6.24 -7.27
N ALA A 126 20.21 -4.98 -7.68
CA ALA A 126 19.08 -4.13 -7.30
C ALA A 126 18.13 -3.77 -8.45
N SER A 127 18.45 -4.25 -9.66
CA SER A 127 17.57 -4.16 -10.84
C SER A 127 16.36 -5.08 -10.78
N GLU A 128 16.24 -5.95 -9.77
CA GLU A 128 15.18 -6.96 -9.76
C GLU A 128 13.85 -6.45 -9.20
N ILE A 129 13.78 -5.64 -8.13
CA ILE A 129 12.48 -5.12 -7.62
C ILE A 129 12.62 -3.80 -6.85
N SER A 130 13.15 -2.75 -7.49
CA SER A 130 12.77 -1.38 -7.12
C SER A 130 11.63 -0.93 -8.06
N GLY A 131 10.63 -0.28 -7.48
CA GLY A 131 9.30 -0.07 -8.09
C GLY A 131 9.28 0.48 -9.51
N ARG A 132 8.15 0.22 -10.20
CA ARG A 132 7.85 0.59 -11.58
C ARG A 132 8.41 1.98 -11.98
N PRO A 133 9.33 2.05 -12.96
CA PRO A 133 9.75 3.33 -13.54
C PRO A 133 8.54 4.00 -14.21
N GLY A 134 8.10 5.15 -13.69
CA GLY A 134 7.08 5.99 -14.34
C GLY A 134 5.75 6.18 -13.60
N HIS A 135 5.56 5.68 -12.36
CA HIS A 135 4.37 5.96 -11.56
C HIS A 135 4.65 6.77 -10.30
N THR A 136 4.95 8.05 -10.54
CA THR A 136 4.58 9.25 -9.74
C THR A 136 5.47 10.42 -10.16
N GLN A 137 5.44 10.79 -11.44
CA GLN A 137 5.89 12.14 -11.85
C GLN A 137 4.81 13.20 -11.58
N ALA A 138 3.90 12.95 -10.63
CA ALA A 138 2.97 13.97 -10.15
C ALA A 138 3.67 14.76 -9.04
N ASN A 139 4.43 15.79 -9.45
CA ASN A 139 4.97 16.85 -8.62
C ASN A 139 5.43 16.41 -7.22
N VAL A 140 6.39 15.50 -7.20
CA VAL A 140 7.30 15.38 -6.07
C VAL A 140 8.09 16.69 -6.04
N VAL A 141 8.02 17.42 -4.92
CA VAL A 141 8.93 18.56 -4.67
C VAL A 141 10.32 18.00 -4.94
N ALA A 142 11.07 18.60 -5.87
CA ALA A 142 12.28 18.02 -6.48
C ALA A 142 13.37 17.55 -5.49
N ASP A 143 13.21 17.88 -4.21
CA ASP A 143 14.13 17.60 -3.11
C ASP A 143 13.63 16.54 -2.11
N ASN A 144 12.49 15.87 -2.32
CA ASN A 144 11.97 14.82 -1.41
C ASN A 144 11.90 13.44 -2.08
N PRO A 145 12.76 12.46 -1.73
CA PRO A 145 12.70 11.12 -2.33
C PRO A 145 11.46 10.30 -1.93
N ILE A 146 10.69 10.71 -0.91
CA ILE A 146 9.59 9.91 -0.37
C ILE A 146 8.27 10.22 -1.07
N ASN A 147 7.64 9.16 -1.56
CA ASN A 147 6.29 9.15 -2.11
C ASN A 147 5.29 8.89 -0.97
N TRP A 148 4.61 9.94 -0.52
CA TRP A 148 3.61 9.81 0.55
C TRP A 148 2.24 9.42 -0.01
N HIS A 149 1.76 8.24 0.37
CA HIS A 149 0.42 7.73 0.07
C HIS A 149 -0.51 7.95 1.27
N LEU A 150 -1.72 8.46 1.03
CA LEU A 150 -2.78 8.45 2.04
C LEU A 150 -3.70 7.25 1.79
N ILE A 151 -3.68 6.30 2.72
CA ILE A 151 -4.39 5.00 2.59
C ILE A 151 -5.51 4.80 3.60
N GLY A 152 -5.66 5.71 4.57
CA GLY A 152 -6.77 5.74 5.52
C GLY A 152 -7.84 6.74 5.10
N SER A 153 -9.03 6.59 5.67
CA SER A 153 -10.19 7.43 5.34
C SER A 153 -9.91 8.93 5.44
N LEU A 154 -10.40 9.68 4.45
CA LEU A 154 -10.18 11.12 4.34
C LEU A 154 -11.49 11.89 4.52
N GLN A 155 -11.60 12.59 5.65
CA GLN A 155 -12.73 13.49 5.87
C GLN A 155 -12.62 14.74 4.98
N LYS A 156 -13.76 15.24 4.45
CA LYS A 156 -13.80 16.41 3.56
C LYS A 156 -13.10 17.65 4.13
N ASN A 157 -13.27 17.94 5.42
CA ASN A 157 -12.61 19.07 6.09
C ASN A 157 -11.08 18.91 6.25
N LYS A 158 -10.56 17.70 6.05
CA LYS A 158 -9.13 17.39 6.10
C LYS A 158 -8.46 17.33 4.73
N VAL A 159 -9.20 17.41 3.63
CA VAL A 159 -8.68 17.42 2.25
C VAL A 159 -7.52 18.42 2.06
N LYS A 160 -7.61 19.60 2.69
CA LYS A 160 -6.56 20.64 2.64
C LYS A 160 -5.19 20.21 3.19
N TYR A 161 -5.14 19.15 3.99
CA TYR A 161 -3.93 18.59 4.59
C TYR A 161 -3.35 17.43 3.78
N ALA A 162 -4.10 16.88 2.82
CA ALA A 162 -3.67 15.75 1.99
C ALA A 162 -3.26 16.19 0.58
N VAL A 163 -4.08 17.04 -0.04
CA VAL A 163 -3.90 17.44 -1.44
C VAL A 163 -2.68 18.34 -1.61
N GLY A 164 -1.79 17.96 -2.51
CA GLY A 164 -0.49 18.62 -2.72
C GLY A 164 0.58 18.24 -1.69
N LYS A 165 0.27 17.29 -0.80
CA LYS A 165 1.17 16.73 0.20
C LYS A 165 1.28 15.21 0.10
N THR A 166 0.59 14.60 -0.86
CA THR A 166 0.56 13.16 -1.11
C THR A 166 0.70 12.90 -2.60
N CYS A 167 1.42 11.85 -2.98
CA CYS A 167 1.52 11.42 -4.36
C CYS A 167 0.25 10.69 -4.84
N LEU A 168 -0.48 10.04 -3.92
CA LEU A 168 -1.71 9.30 -4.21
C LEU A 168 -2.62 9.21 -2.98
N ILE A 169 -3.92 9.49 -3.17
CA ILE A 169 -4.96 9.27 -2.16
C ILE A 169 -5.75 8.02 -2.54
N HIS A 170 -5.68 6.96 -1.74
CA HIS A 170 -6.26 5.67 -2.10
C HIS A 170 -7.73 5.52 -1.69
N SER A 171 -8.20 6.35 -0.77
CA SER A 171 -9.42 6.13 0.02
C SER A 171 -10.57 7.06 -0.38
N VAL A 172 -10.76 7.32 -1.68
CA VAL A 172 -11.91 8.13 -2.12
C VAL A 172 -13.15 7.24 -2.14
N ASP A 173 -14.07 7.49 -1.21
CA ASP A 173 -15.24 6.64 -0.94
C ASP A 173 -16.60 7.30 -1.24
N SER A 174 -16.59 8.54 -1.71
CA SER A 174 -17.80 9.33 -2.02
C SER A 174 -17.57 10.34 -3.13
N LEU A 175 -18.62 10.65 -3.91
CA LEU A 175 -18.55 11.68 -4.95
C LEU A 175 -18.24 13.06 -4.32
N GLU A 176 -18.80 13.35 -3.16
CA GLU A 176 -18.55 14.60 -2.44
C GLU A 176 -17.08 14.75 -2.02
N LEU A 177 -16.41 13.64 -1.66
CA LEU A 177 -14.99 13.66 -1.36
C LEU A 177 -14.15 13.87 -2.62
N LEU A 178 -14.49 13.18 -3.72
CA LEU A 178 -13.84 13.35 -5.02
C LEU A 178 -13.90 14.82 -5.48
N LEU A 179 -15.09 15.43 -5.45
CA LEU A 179 -15.31 16.83 -5.81
C LEU A 179 -14.56 17.79 -4.87
N ALA A 180 -14.50 17.49 -3.57
CA ALA A 180 -13.75 18.29 -2.60
C ALA A 180 -12.24 18.25 -2.88
N ILE A 181 -11.70 17.10 -3.26
CA ILE A 181 -10.30 16.94 -3.68
C ILE A 181 -10.02 17.75 -4.95
N ASN A 182 -10.87 17.62 -5.98
CA ASN A 182 -10.75 18.40 -7.22
C ASN A 182 -10.78 19.92 -6.95
N ALA A 183 -11.73 20.40 -6.13
CA ALA A 183 -11.82 21.81 -5.78
C ALA A 183 -10.58 22.31 -5.02
N ARG A 184 -9.95 21.48 -4.18
CA ARG A 184 -8.71 21.84 -3.50
C ARG A 184 -7.52 21.85 -4.47
N ALA A 185 -7.41 20.86 -5.34
CA ALA A 185 -6.36 20.78 -6.35
C ALA A 185 -6.41 21.98 -7.30
N ALA A 186 -7.61 22.40 -7.73
CA ALA A 186 -7.82 23.60 -8.55
C ALA A 186 -7.24 24.87 -7.91
N LYS A 187 -7.42 25.06 -6.59
CA LYS A 187 -6.86 26.20 -5.86
C LYS A 187 -5.33 26.20 -5.85
N LEU A 188 -4.69 25.03 -5.84
CA LEU A 188 -3.24 24.91 -5.90
C LEU A 188 -2.71 25.17 -7.31
N ALA A 189 -3.39 24.66 -8.34
CA ALA A 189 -3.03 24.91 -9.74
C ALA A 189 -3.08 26.41 -10.09
N GLN A 190 -4.06 27.15 -9.56
CA GLN A 190 -4.16 28.61 -9.76
C GLN A 190 -3.05 29.41 -9.06
N ALA A 191 -2.40 28.86 -8.03
CA ALA A 191 -1.43 29.57 -7.19
C ALA A 191 0.02 29.51 -7.73
N GLY A 192 0.23 29.09 -8.98
CA GLY A 192 1.54 29.10 -9.62
C GLY A 192 2.33 27.78 -9.54
N ALA A 193 1.68 26.67 -9.16
CA ALA A 193 2.23 25.34 -9.39
C ALA A 193 1.78 24.86 -10.78
N ASP A 194 2.71 24.58 -11.69
CA ASP A 194 2.44 23.98 -12.99
C ASP A 194 1.38 22.87 -12.87
N ALA A 195 0.27 23.03 -13.61
CA ALA A 195 -0.89 22.14 -13.70
C ALA A 195 -0.96 21.04 -12.61
N PHE A 196 -1.11 21.44 -11.33
CA PHE A 196 -1.16 20.48 -10.24
C PHE A 196 -2.40 19.59 -10.39
N CYS A 197 -2.17 18.28 -10.50
CA CYS A 197 -3.21 17.27 -10.61
C CYS A 197 -3.00 16.23 -9.50
N GLN A 198 -4.00 16.03 -8.65
CA GLN A 198 -3.92 15.06 -7.55
C GLN A 198 -4.36 13.67 -8.03
N PRO A 199 -3.47 12.66 -8.01
CA PRO A 199 -3.86 11.28 -8.25
C PRO A 199 -4.70 10.73 -7.10
N VAL A 200 -5.73 9.95 -7.44
CA VAL A 200 -6.64 9.28 -6.50
C VAL A 200 -6.99 7.86 -6.96
N LEU A 201 -7.35 7.00 -6.01
CA LEU A 201 -8.05 5.74 -6.27
C LEU A 201 -9.45 5.79 -5.65
N LEU A 202 -10.39 5.04 -6.24
CA LEU A 202 -11.71 4.85 -5.68
C LEU A 202 -11.71 3.63 -4.74
N GLU A 203 -12.11 3.83 -3.49
CA GLU A 203 -12.24 2.76 -2.51
C GLU A 203 -13.53 1.97 -2.77
N VAL A 204 -13.41 0.65 -2.87
CA VAL A 204 -14.50 -0.27 -3.19
C VAL A 204 -14.78 -1.16 -1.98
N ASN A 205 -16.03 -1.12 -1.51
CA ASN A 205 -16.54 -2.10 -0.56
C ASN A 205 -17.13 -3.29 -1.33
N TYR A 206 -16.25 -4.21 -1.75
CA TYR A 206 -16.69 -5.42 -2.44
C TYR A 206 -17.28 -6.46 -1.48
N SER A 207 -16.91 -6.42 -0.19
CA SER A 207 -17.43 -7.36 0.82
C SER A 207 -18.92 -7.19 1.13
N GLY A 208 -19.51 -6.04 0.80
CA GLY A 208 -20.93 -5.75 1.05
C GLY A 208 -21.28 -5.49 2.52
N GLU A 209 -20.30 -5.50 3.43
CA GLU A 209 -20.53 -5.16 4.84
C GLU A 209 -20.87 -3.68 4.97
N THR A 210 -22.07 -3.37 5.42
CA THR A 210 -22.60 -1.99 5.53
C THR A 210 -21.82 -1.10 6.51
N SER A 211 -21.03 -1.69 7.40
CA SER A 211 -20.17 -0.98 8.35
C SER A 211 -18.82 -0.53 7.76
N LYS A 212 -18.50 -0.92 6.52
CA LYS A 212 -17.22 -0.63 5.87
C LYS A 212 -17.33 0.52 4.88
N HIS A 213 -16.25 1.30 4.80
CA HIS A 213 -16.07 2.40 3.85
C HIS A 213 -15.93 1.89 2.41
N GLY A 214 -16.16 2.78 1.45
CA GLY A 214 -16.02 2.52 0.01
C GLY A 214 -17.35 2.42 -0.73
N PHE A 215 -17.28 2.61 -2.04
CA PHE A 215 -18.42 2.46 -2.94
C PHE A 215 -18.83 1.00 -3.08
N ALA A 216 -20.13 0.76 -3.20
CA ALA A 216 -20.61 -0.49 -3.76
C ALA A 216 -20.12 -0.62 -5.23
N PRO A 217 -19.82 -1.83 -5.74
CA PRO A 217 -19.35 -2.02 -7.10
C PRO A 217 -20.22 -1.35 -8.18
N THR A 218 -21.55 -1.39 -8.01
CA THR A 218 -22.52 -0.78 -8.95
C THR A 218 -22.46 0.74 -8.95
N ALA A 219 -22.25 1.36 -7.78
CA ALA A 219 -22.20 2.81 -7.62
C ALA A 219 -21.02 3.45 -8.36
N ILE A 220 -19.91 2.72 -8.55
CA ILE A 220 -18.73 3.25 -9.27
C ILE A 220 -19.07 3.54 -10.73
N ALA A 221 -19.76 2.64 -11.41
CA ALA A 221 -20.15 2.82 -12.81
C ALA A 221 -21.12 4.00 -12.96
N GLU A 222 -22.08 4.15 -12.03
CA GLU A 222 -23.03 5.26 -12.01
C GLU A 222 -22.31 6.60 -11.81
N ILE A 223 -21.37 6.66 -10.86
CA ILE A 223 -20.60 7.87 -10.60
C ILE A 223 -19.79 8.25 -11.83
N LEU A 224 -19.00 7.32 -12.39
CA LEU A 224 -18.18 7.58 -13.58
C LEU A 224 -19.02 8.05 -14.78
N SER A 225 -20.21 7.47 -14.97
CA SER A 225 -21.16 7.90 -16.00
C SER A 225 -21.69 9.32 -15.78
N SER A 226 -21.82 9.74 -14.52
CA SER A 226 -22.38 11.04 -14.14
C SER A 226 -21.37 12.19 -14.13
N LEU A 227 -20.07 11.89 -14.18
CA LEU A 227 -19.00 12.89 -14.10
C LEU A 227 -19.03 13.84 -15.30
N LYS A 228 -18.84 15.13 -15.03
CA LYS A 228 -18.64 16.17 -16.03
C LYS A 228 -17.15 16.56 -16.08
N PRO A 229 -16.64 17.11 -17.19
CA PRO A 229 -15.24 17.56 -17.29
C PRO A 229 -14.77 18.45 -16.13
N GLY A 230 -15.65 19.32 -15.60
CA GLY A 230 -15.37 20.20 -14.46
C GLY A 230 -15.16 19.48 -13.12
N ASP A 231 -15.73 18.28 -12.96
CA ASP A 231 -15.68 17.49 -11.72
C ASP A 231 -14.29 16.87 -11.50
N VAL A 232 -13.50 16.74 -12.57
CA VAL A 232 -12.20 16.04 -12.58
C VAL A 232 -11.05 16.85 -13.20
N SER A 233 -11.21 18.16 -13.38
CA SER A 233 -10.22 18.97 -14.11
C SER A 233 -8.83 19.03 -13.47
N ASN A 234 -8.70 18.74 -12.17
CA ASN A 234 -7.46 18.82 -11.40
C ASN A 234 -7.17 17.54 -10.60
N ILE A 235 -7.79 16.41 -10.98
CA ILE A 235 -7.54 15.11 -10.38
C ILE A 235 -7.36 14.04 -11.46
N ARG A 236 -6.72 12.94 -11.08
CA ARG A 236 -6.59 11.75 -11.94
C ARG A 236 -7.05 10.52 -11.17
N ILE A 237 -8.09 9.86 -11.66
CA ILE A 237 -8.62 8.61 -11.11
C ILE A 237 -7.81 7.46 -11.72
N ASP A 238 -6.88 6.94 -10.92
CA ASP A 238 -5.85 6.00 -11.39
C ASP A 238 -6.22 4.53 -11.22
N GLY A 239 -7.31 4.23 -10.54
CA GLY A 239 -7.72 2.84 -10.32
C GLY A 239 -8.60 2.67 -9.10
N LEU A 240 -8.59 1.44 -8.59
CA LEU A 240 -9.43 1.02 -7.48
C LEU A 240 -8.58 0.61 -6.28
N MET A 241 -9.16 0.74 -5.10
CA MET A 241 -8.59 0.25 -3.84
C MET A 241 -9.62 -0.59 -3.10
N THR A 242 -9.19 -1.63 -2.40
CA THR A 242 -10.06 -2.32 -1.45
C THR A 242 -9.29 -2.80 -0.21
N VAL A 243 -10.03 -2.96 0.88
CA VAL A 243 -9.57 -3.58 2.12
C VAL A 243 -10.44 -4.81 2.38
N ALA A 244 -9.86 -6.00 2.29
CA ALA A 244 -10.56 -7.23 2.59
C ALA A 244 -10.73 -7.45 4.11
N PRO A 245 -11.76 -8.18 4.55
CA PRO A 245 -11.90 -8.58 5.95
C PRO A 245 -10.69 -9.40 6.43
N LYS A 246 -10.15 -9.05 7.60
CA LYS A 246 -8.93 -9.68 8.15
C LYS A 246 -9.06 -11.19 8.37
N ASP A 247 -10.26 -11.65 8.74
CA ASP A 247 -10.52 -13.03 9.13
C ASP A 247 -11.26 -13.82 8.02
N ALA A 248 -11.25 -13.29 6.79
CA ALA A 248 -11.84 -13.99 5.64
C ALA A 248 -10.99 -15.21 5.25
N ALA A 249 -11.66 -16.29 4.87
CA ALA A 249 -11.00 -17.48 4.34
C ALA A 249 -10.33 -17.17 2.98
N PRO A 250 -9.25 -17.88 2.59
CA PRO A 250 -8.55 -17.65 1.33
C PRO A 250 -9.45 -17.59 0.07
N ALA A 251 -10.46 -18.47 -0.01
CA ALA A 251 -11.42 -18.46 -1.12
C ALA A 251 -12.23 -17.15 -1.19
N ALA A 252 -12.67 -16.63 -0.05
CA ALA A 252 -13.40 -15.36 0.02
C ALA A 252 -12.49 -14.17 -0.29
N LEU A 253 -11.23 -14.20 0.15
CA LEU A 253 -10.22 -13.19 -0.21
C LEU A 253 -10.00 -13.14 -1.73
N LEU A 254 -9.83 -14.31 -2.37
CA LEU A 254 -9.68 -14.41 -3.82
C LEU A 254 -10.94 -13.95 -4.56
N GLU A 255 -12.14 -14.27 -4.06
CA GLU A 255 -13.39 -13.77 -4.64
C GLU A 255 -13.44 -12.24 -4.63
N ILE A 256 -13.10 -11.62 -3.50
CA ILE A 256 -13.04 -10.17 -3.36
C ILE A 256 -12.02 -9.56 -4.32
N PHE A 257 -10.78 -10.05 -4.33
CA PHE A 257 -9.72 -9.46 -5.15
C PHE A 257 -9.96 -9.66 -6.65
N ASN A 258 -10.39 -10.85 -7.07
CA ASN A 258 -10.78 -11.09 -8.46
C ASN A 258 -12.00 -10.24 -8.85
N GLY A 259 -12.94 -10.04 -7.92
CA GLY A 259 -14.10 -9.18 -8.10
C GLY A 259 -13.72 -7.73 -8.40
N VAL A 260 -12.82 -7.15 -7.60
CA VAL A 260 -12.33 -5.77 -7.82
C VAL A 260 -11.50 -5.67 -9.11
N ARG A 261 -10.69 -6.69 -9.44
CA ARG A 261 -10.01 -6.75 -10.74
C ARG A 261 -11.01 -6.73 -11.90
N ASN A 262 -11.98 -7.63 -11.87
CA ASN A 262 -12.98 -7.76 -12.92
C ASN A 262 -13.81 -6.47 -13.07
N LEU A 263 -14.10 -5.79 -11.95
CA LEU A 263 -14.75 -4.48 -11.97
C LEU A 263 -13.89 -3.44 -12.70
N ARG A 264 -12.61 -3.28 -12.34
CA ARG A 264 -11.68 -2.36 -13.03
C ARG A 264 -11.62 -2.67 -14.53
N ASP A 265 -11.42 -3.94 -14.89
CA ASP A 265 -11.25 -4.37 -16.28
C ASP A 265 -12.54 -4.14 -17.08
N HIS A 266 -13.71 -4.39 -16.46
CA HIS A 266 -15.01 -4.07 -17.05
C HIS A 266 -15.18 -2.56 -17.27
N LEU A 267 -14.88 -1.72 -16.29
CA LEU A 267 -14.98 -0.26 -16.40
C LEU A 267 -14.07 0.32 -17.50
N ASN A 268 -12.83 -0.18 -17.60
CA ASN A 268 -11.93 0.21 -18.70
C ASN A 268 -12.48 -0.18 -20.08
N LYS A 269 -13.12 -1.36 -20.17
CA LYS A 269 -13.69 -1.86 -21.42
C LYS A 269 -14.99 -1.15 -21.80
N SER A 270 -15.89 -0.94 -20.84
CA SER A 270 -17.20 -0.32 -21.08
C SER A 270 -17.11 1.20 -21.22
N HIS A 271 -16.05 1.81 -20.67
CA HIS A 271 -15.78 3.24 -20.75
C HIS A 271 -17.03 4.08 -20.40
N PRO A 272 -17.55 3.97 -19.16
CA PRO A 272 -18.84 4.55 -18.81
C PRO A 272 -18.84 6.09 -18.78
N TRP A 273 -17.68 6.73 -18.65
CA TRP A 273 -17.58 8.18 -18.69
C TRP A 273 -17.72 8.72 -20.11
N SER A 274 -18.12 10.00 -20.23
CA SER A 274 -18.28 10.63 -21.55
C SER A 274 -16.95 10.74 -22.29
N ASP A 275 -16.96 10.44 -23.59
CA ASP A 275 -15.80 10.50 -24.49
C ASP A 275 -15.40 11.96 -24.78
N THR A 276 -14.78 12.59 -23.78
CA THR A 276 -14.24 13.95 -23.84
C THR A 276 -12.74 13.89 -23.52
N PRO A 277 -11.90 14.73 -24.15
CA PRO A 277 -10.46 14.75 -23.87
C PRO A 277 -10.12 14.90 -22.38
N GLU A 278 -10.90 15.69 -21.65
CA GLU A 278 -10.72 15.94 -20.23
C GLU A 278 -10.98 14.68 -19.38
N LEU A 279 -12.11 14.00 -19.60
CA LEU A 279 -12.44 12.77 -18.87
C LEU A 279 -11.52 11.62 -19.24
N ASN A 280 -11.18 11.48 -20.53
CA ASN A 280 -10.24 10.45 -21.00
C ASN A 280 -8.83 10.64 -20.45
N LYS A 281 -8.43 11.88 -20.16
CA LYS A 281 -7.18 12.19 -19.47
C LYS A 281 -7.28 11.94 -17.97
N ALA A 282 -8.43 12.25 -17.37
CA ALA A 282 -8.63 12.17 -15.93
C ALA A 282 -8.85 10.72 -15.44
N VAL A 283 -9.47 9.86 -16.23
CA VAL A 283 -9.79 8.47 -15.81
C VAL A 283 -8.91 7.48 -16.56
N ASN A 284 -8.04 6.80 -15.81
CA ASN A 284 -7.19 5.74 -16.33
C ASN A 284 -7.02 4.68 -15.24
N LEU A 285 -7.95 3.72 -15.19
CA LEU A 285 -8.05 2.74 -14.10
C LEU A 285 -7.02 1.61 -14.28
N ARG A 286 -5.75 1.91 -14.02
CA ARG A 286 -4.65 0.96 -14.14
C ARG A 286 -4.32 0.27 -12.81
N GLU A 287 -4.53 0.95 -11.69
CA GLU A 287 -4.10 0.49 -10.39
C GLU A 287 -5.13 -0.39 -9.68
N LEU A 288 -4.63 -1.41 -8.99
CA LEU A 288 -5.35 -2.18 -7.97
C LEU A 288 -4.55 -2.16 -6.68
N SER A 289 -4.95 -1.27 -5.78
CA SER A 289 -4.41 -1.21 -4.42
C SER A 289 -5.17 -2.20 -3.55
N MET A 290 -4.64 -3.41 -3.37
CA MET A 290 -5.25 -4.45 -2.54
C MET A 290 -4.19 -5.45 -2.05
N GLY A 291 -4.46 -6.09 -0.92
CA GLY A 291 -3.48 -6.93 -0.23
C GLY A 291 -2.70 -6.17 0.85
N MET A 292 -2.69 -6.77 2.03
CA MET A 292 -2.00 -6.35 3.24
C MET A 292 -1.16 -7.52 3.79
N SER A 293 -0.55 -7.34 4.95
CA SER A 293 0.40 -8.29 5.55
C SER A 293 -0.01 -9.78 5.57
N HIS A 294 -1.30 -10.10 5.60
CA HIS A 294 -1.81 -11.47 5.76
C HIS A 294 -2.31 -12.10 4.44
N ASP A 295 -2.55 -11.30 3.41
CA ASP A 295 -3.29 -11.67 2.21
C ASP A 295 -2.66 -11.15 0.91
N TYR A 296 -1.56 -10.39 0.98
CA TYR A 296 -0.90 -9.82 -0.20
C TYR A 296 -0.46 -10.83 -1.27
N PRO A 297 -0.04 -12.08 -0.97
CA PRO A 297 0.28 -13.05 -2.04
C PRO A 297 -0.96 -13.37 -2.88
N LEU A 298 -2.11 -13.62 -2.23
CA LEU A 298 -3.39 -13.86 -2.91
C LEU A 298 -3.85 -12.63 -3.71
N ALA A 299 -3.62 -11.42 -3.18
CA ALA A 299 -3.91 -10.19 -3.89
C ALA A 299 -3.07 -10.03 -5.16
N ILE A 300 -1.77 -10.36 -5.11
CA ILE A 300 -0.87 -10.35 -6.27
C ILE A 300 -1.33 -11.36 -7.32
N GLU A 301 -1.67 -12.59 -6.90
CA GLU A 301 -2.23 -13.62 -7.77
C GLU A 301 -3.52 -13.16 -8.45
N ALA A 302 -4.36 -12.42 -7.72
CA ALA A 302 -5.58 -11.81 -8.25
C ALA A 302 -5.34 -10.54 -9.07
N GLY A 303 -4.10 -10.06 -9.25
CA GLY A 303 -3.77 -8.94 -10.13
C GLY A 303 -3.49 -7.59 -9.44
N ALA A 304 -3.22 -7.57 -8.14
CA ALA A 304 -2.83 -6.35 -7.43
C ALA A 304 -1.61 -5.68 -8.08
N THR A 305 -1.63 -4.35 -8.18
CA THR A 305 -0.49 -3.53 -8.64
C THR A 305 0.17 -2.80 -7.48
N MET A 306 -0.54 -2.65 -6.35
CA MET A 306 0.00 -2.06 -5.12
C MET A 306 -0.41 -2.90 -3.91
N ILE A 307 0.57 -3.30 -3.10
CA ILE A 307 0.36 -4.00 -1.82
C ILE A 307 0.75 -3.10 -0.65
N ARG A 308 0.04 -3.18 0.47
CA ARG A 308 0.20 -2.25 1.61
C ARG A 308 0.66 -2.99 2.86
N LEU A 309 1.96 -2.95 3.16
CA LEU A 309 2.58 -3.81 4.17
C LEU A 309 3.04 -3.03 5.40
N GLY A 310 2.42 -3.33 6.55
CA GLY A 310 2.82 -2.80 7.86
C GLY A 310 3.55 -3.86 8.68
N THR A 311 2.78 -4.71 9.38
CA THR A 311 3.30 -5.64 10.39
C THR A 311 4.38 -6.60 9.88
N VAL A 312 4.24 -7.13 8.66
CA VAL A 312 5.26 -8.05 8.10
C VAL A 312 6.59 -7.38 7.79
N LEU A 313 6.59 -6.05 7.61
CA LEU A 313 7.79 -5.28 7.31
C LEU A 313 8.33 -4.61 8.59
N LEU A 314 7.51 -3.77 9.23
CA LEU A 314 7.91 -2.92 10.36
C LEU A 314 7.70 -3.57 11.73
N GLY A 315 7.15 -4.79 11.77
CA GLY A 315 6.83 -5.50 13.00
C GLY A 315 5.57 -5.00 13.70
N PRO A 316 5.25 -5.52 14.89
CA PRO A 316 4.08 -5.08 15.66
C PRO A 316 4.19 -3.60 16.04
N ARG A 317 3.05 -3.01 16.43
CA ARG A 317 3.04 -1.65 16.98
C ARG A 317 3.77 -1.66 18.31
N VAL A 318 4.71 -0.73 18.45
CA VAL A 318 5.37 -0.47 19.72
C VAL A 318 4.50 0.57 20.42
N ILE A 319 3.86 0.19 21.52
CA ILE A 319 3.23 1.17 22.39
C ILE A 319 4.39 1.71 23.24
N HIS A 320 4.90 2.88 22.87
CA HIS A 320 5.75 3.62 23.79
C HIS A 320 4.88 3.95 25.01
N PRO A 321 5.28 3.55 26.24
CA PRO A 321 4.63 4.06 27.43
C PRO A 321 4.64 5.58 27.35
N ALA A 322 3.50 6.23 27.53
CA ALA A 322 3.46 7.68 27.60
C ALA A 322 4.41 8.12 28.72
N GLU A 323 5.31 9.05 28.41
CA GLU A 323 6.13 9.77 29.39
C GLU A 323 5.25 10.59 30.34
#